data_AF-A0A9P7EU28-F1
#
_entry.id   AF-A0A9P7EU28-F1
#
_cell.length_a   1.000
_cell.length_b   1.000
_cell.length_c   1.000
_cell.angle_alpha   90.00
_cell.angle_beta   90.00
_cell.angle_gamma   90.00
#
_symmetry.space_group_name_H-M   'P 1'
#
loop_
_entity.id
_entity.type
_entity.pdbx_description
1 polymer ?
#
loop_
_entity_poly.entity_id
_entity_poly.type
_entity_poly.pdbx_seq_one_letter_code
_entity_poly.pdbx_strand_id
1 'polypeptide(L)'
;MNSSSPSTPDSINIWRTWALTVTYEAGEYTEQKFKAEKTGGGPVIPSPNLDTDLVMACDHLADVLIKASKNPIQMQMDIARYSKLISLKDTGHNEQREARLVNEPATILDASGAIIAWYLQDALTDTTQKEIREATELLAPSLKKSVRAYGNWRTNQKLFNQGSEDVGATPRCINLSPAWFQQGHENVSDPEVSASLKGPSCKNILKAIARPAAIASAALRVMHPEQYWAGLQTLSNLGHIAVSKDLPQMPEALQYWASVFNTLSIISNRETPNHQDHMSIAECFDILTTARNYSNARMTMPSLQLEFKYNSG
;
A
#
# COMPACT_ATOMS: atom_id res chain seq x y z
N MET A 1 -27.05 -5.53 -15.35
CA MET A 1 -27.09 -6.54 -14.27
C MET A 1 -26.93 -5.78 -12.96
N ASN A 2 -27.89 -5.94 -12.03
CA ASN A 2 -27.91 -5.22 -10.76
C ASN A 2 -26.69 -5.61 -9.92
N SER A 3 -25.73 -4.70 -9.79
CA SER A 3 -24.62 -4.83 -8.85
C SER A 3 -25.13 -4.47 -7.45
N SER A 4 -25.57 -5.47 -6.70
CA SER A 4 -25.64 -5.37 -5.25
C SER A 4 -24.28 -4.94 -4.72
N SER A 5 -24.21 -3.76 -4.10
CA SER A 5 -23.02 -3.33 -3.37
C SER A 5 -22.70 -4.39 -2.31
N PRO A 6 -21.43 -4.76 -2.08
CA PRO A 6 -21.09 -5.66 -0.99
C PRO A 6 -21.58 -5.03 0.31
N SER A 7 -22.46 -5.73 1.01
CA SER A 7 -22.96 -5.33 2.32
C SER A 7 -21.80 -5.28 3.31
N THR A 8 -21.66 -4.18 4.04
CA THR A 8 -20.80 -4.08 5.23
C THR A 8 -21.02 -5.32 6.10
N PRO A 9 -19.96 -6.08 6.47
CA PRO A 9 -20.13 -7.23 7.34
C PRO A 9 -20.79 -6.82 8.66
N ASP A 10 -21.77 -7.60 9.11
CA ASP A 10 -22.47 -7.36 10.38
C ASP A 10 -21.45 -7.32 11.54
N SER A 11 -21.19 -6.11 12.04
CA SER A 11 -20.36 -5.76 13.21
C SER A 11 -18.91 -6.27 13.21
N ILE A 12 -18.03 -5.61 12.45
CA ILE A 12 -16.58 -5.67 12.75
C ILE A 12 -16.34 -4.93 14.07
N ASN A 13 -15.96 -5.66 15.12
CA ASN A 13 -15.68 -5.10 16.43
C ASN A 13 -14.25 -4.52 16.48
N ILE A 14 -14.09 -3.30 15.94
CA ILE A 14 -12.84 -2.56 16.06
C ILE A 14 -12.74 -2.01 17.48
N TRP A 15 -11.64 -2.32 18.16
CA TRP A 15 -11.31 -1.71 19.44
C TRP A 15 -11.20 -0.19 19.26
N ARG A 16 -12.13 0.57 19.84
CA ARG A 16 -12.27 2.03 19.64
C ARG A 16 -11.01 2.86 19.90
N THR A 17 -10.03 2.29 20.62
CA THR A 17 -8.77 2.95 20.99
C THR A 17 -7.64 2.70 19.99
N TRP A 18 -7.88 1.92 18.93
CA TRP A 18 -6.86 1.58 17.94
C TRP A 18 -6.88 2.54 16.76
N ALA A 19 -5.71 2.78 16.16
CA ALA A 19 -5.57 3.60 14.96
C ALA A 19 -6.40 3.07 13.77
N LEU A 20 -6.80 1.79 13.81
CA LEU A 20 -7.69 1.17 12.84
C LEU A 20 -9.10 1.80 12.82
N THR A 21 -9.55 2.43 13.91
CA THR A 21 -10.81 3.19 13.92
C THR A 21 -10.71 4.42 13.01
N VAL A 22 -9.62 5.19 13.09
CA VAL A 22 -9.36 6.32 12.19
C VAL A 22 -9.25 5.85 10.74
N THR A 23 -8.62 4.69 10.52
CA THR A 23 -8.52 4.05 9.20
C THR A 23 -9.90 3.73 8.62
N TYR A 24 -10.79 3.19 9.46
CA TYR A 24 -12.16 2.88 9.08
C TYR A 24 -12.93 4.14 8.66
N GLU A 25 -12.88 5.18 9.48
CA GLU A 25 -13.60 6.43 9.24
C GLU A 25 -13.07 7.20 8.02
N ALA A 26 -11.74 7.22 7.82
CA ALA A 26 -11.12 7.81 6.63
C ALA A 26 -11.54 7.07 5.35
N GLY A 27 -11.56 5.73 5.40
CA GLY A 27 -12.07 4.92 4.31
C GLY A 27 -13.54 5.19 4.02
N GLU A 28 -14.38 5.22 5.05
CA GLU A 28 -15.82 5.49 4.90
C GLU A 28 -16.06 6.87 4.26
N TYR A 29 -15.39 7.90 4.77
CA TYR A 29 -15.50 9.25 4.22
C TYR A 29 -15.08 9.30 2.74
N THR A 30 -13.92 8.74 2.40
CA THR A 30 -13.41 8.70 1.02
C THR A 30 -14.36 7.95 0.08
N GLU A 31 -14.90 6.81 0.51
CA GLU A 31 -15.86 6.02 -0.27
C GLU A 31 -17.17 6.78 -0.49
N GLN A 32 -17.72 7.41 0.55
CA GLN A 32 -18.95 8.21 0.45
C GLN A 32 -18.75 9.40 -0.48
N LYS A 33 -17.61 10.09 -0.37
CA LYS A 33 -17.24 11.22 -1.23
C LYS A 33 -17.13 10.80 -2.70
N PHE A 34 -16.40 9.73 -2.97
CA PHE A 34 -16.29 9.13 -4.29
C PHE A 34 -17.66 8.77 -4.88
N LYS A 35 -18.54 8.13 -4.10
CA LYS A 35 -19.89 7.76 -4.53
C LYS A 35 -20.75 8.98 -4.80
N ALA A 36 -20.76 9.96 -3.90
CA ALA A 36 -21.55 11.18 -4.03
C ALA A 36 -21.19 11.94 -5.31
N GLU A 37 -19.91 12.13 -5.59
CA GLU A 37 -19.51 12.85 -6.81
C GLU A 37 -19.79 12.07 -8.10
N LYS A 38 -19.72 10.74 -8.05
CA LYS A 38 -20.06 9.90 -9.21
C LYS A 38 -21.56 9.93 -9.53
N THR A 39 -22.42 10.11 -8.53
CA THR A 39 -23.88 10.08 -8.68
C THR A 39 -24.55 11.46 -8.62
N GLY A 40 -23.79 12.53 -8.39
CA GLY A 40 -24.35 13.87 -8.17
C GLY A 40 -25.06 14.02 -6.82
N GLY A 41 -24.64 13.23 -5.82
CA GLY A 41 -25.12 13.29 -4.45
C GLY A 41 -24.71 14.58 -3.72
N GLY A 42 -25.36 14.81 -2.57
CA GLY A 42 -25.11 15.97 -1.72
C GLY A 42 -23.74 15.94 -1.01
N PRO A 43 -23.39 17.01 -0.29
CA PRO A 43 -22.14 17.09 0.45
C PRO A 43 -22.04 15.98 1.51
N VAL A 44 -20.87 15.36 1.60
CA VAL A 44 -20.54 14.34 2.61
C VAL A 44 -19.89 15.04 3.79
N ILE A 45 -20.33 14.73 5.01
CA ILE A 45 -19.81 15.33 6.24
C ILE A 45 -18.78 14.37 6.84
N PRO A 46 -17.54 14.80 7.09
CA PRO A 46 -16.52 13.95 7.71
C PRO A 46 -16.86 13.64 9.17
N SER A 47 -16.38 12.50 9.67
CA SER A 47 -16.44 12.16 11.09
C SER A 47 -15.67 13.20 11.93
N PRO A 48 -16.17 13.57 13.12
CA PRO A 48 -15.47 14.49 14.02
C PRO A 48 -14.14 13.93 14.56
N ASN A 49 -13.85 12.63 14.41
CA ASN A 49 -12.56 12.07 14.84
C ASN A 49 -11.47 12.19 13.75
N LEU A 50 -11.82 12.60 12.53
CA LEU A 50 -10.85 12.87 11.48
C LEU A 50 -10.31 14.29 11.63
N ASP A 51 -8.98 14.41 11.72
CA ASP A 51 -8.34 15.72 11.70
C ASP A 51 -8.46 16.38 10.31
N THR A 52 -8.31 17.71 10.28
CA THR A 52 -8.49 18.50 9.05
C THR A 52 -7.55 18.08 7.93
N ASP A 53 -6.29 17.75 8.22
CA ASP A 53 -5.31 17.35 7.20
C ASP A 53 -5.68 16.00 6.58
N LEU A 54 -6.16 15.06 7.38
CA LEU A 54 -6.67 13.77 6.91
C LEU A 54 -7.94 13.93 6.07
N VAL A 55 -8.88 14.80 6.48
CA VAL A 55 -10.06 15.10 5.65
C VAL A 55 -9.65 15.66 4.29
N MET A 56 -8.76 16.66 4.28
CA MET A 56 -8.26 17.25 3.03
C MET A 56 -7.54 16.22 2.15
N ALA A 57 -6.77 15.31 2.75
CA ALA A 57 -6.12 14.24 2.01
C ALA A 57 -7.13 13.24 1.43
N CYS A 58 -8.19 12.89 2.16
CA CYS A 58 -9.27 12.03 1.68
C CYS A 58 -10.07 12.68 0.55
N ASP A 59 -10.36 13.97 0.64
CA ASP A 59 -11.03 14.72 -0.44
C ASP A 59 -10.19 14.69 -1.71
N HIS A 60 -8.91 15.05 -1.59
CA HIS A 60 -7.97 15.04 -2.71
C HIS A 60 -7.81 13.63 -3.32
N LEU A 61 -7.72 12.60 -2.47
CA LEU A 61 -7.67 11.21 -2.92
C LEU A 61 -8.95 10.82 -3.69
N ALA A 62 -10.14 11.21 -3.21
CA ALA A 62 -11.40 10.95 -3.89
C ALA A 62 -11.43 11.58 -5.28
N ASP A 63 -10.96 12.82 -5.43
CA ASP A 63 -10.84 13.51 -6.73
C ASP A 63 -9.96 12.72 -7.71
N VAL A 64 -8.79 12.25 -7.24
CA VAL A 64 -7.85 11.47 -8.07
C VAL A 64 -8.43 10.10 -8.45
N LEU A 65 -9.11 9.43 -7.52
CA LEU A 65 -9.83 8.17 -7.79
C LEU A 65 -10.92 8.38 -8.84
N ILE A 66 -11.67 9.49 -8.79
CA ILE A 66 -12.70 9.82 -9.77
C ILE A 66 -12.07 10.04 -11.14
N LYS A 67 -10.98 10.82 -11.23
CA LYS A 67 -10.24 11.02 -12.48
C LYS A 67 -9.79 9.68 -13.08
N ALA A 68 -9.18 8.82 -12.26
CA ALA A 68 -8.75 7.50 -12.69
C ALA A 68 -9.91 6.64 -13.19
N SER A 69 -11.04 6.63 -12.48
CA SER A 69 -12.23 5.84 -12.85
C SER A 69 -12.87 6.29 -14.17
N LYS A 70 -12.66 7.54 -14.57
CA LYS A 70 -13.16 8.14 -15.82
C LYS A 70 -12.18 7.96 -17.00
N ASN A 71 -10.99 7.42 -16.75
CA ASN A 71 -9.93 7.26 -17.75
C ASN A 71 -9.45 5.80 -17.85
N PRO A 72 -10.31 4.85 -18.27
CA PRO A 72 -9.92 3.45 -18.37
C PRO A 72 -8.98 3.19 -19.56
N ILE A 73 -7.96 2.36 -19.33
CA ILE A 73 -7.07 1.82 -20.35
C ILE A 73 -7.35 0.32 -20.50
N GLN A 74 -7.97 -0.03 -21.62
CA GLN A 74 -8.34 -1.41 -21.95
C GLN A 74 -7.15 -2.20 -22.51
N MET A 75 -6.76 -3.27 -21.81
CA MET A 75 -5.75 -4.21 -22.28
C MET A 75 -6.37 -5.34 -23.12
N GLN A 76 -5.53 -5.96 -23.95
CA GLN A 76 -5.88 -7.16 -24.73
C GLN A 76 -5.63 -8.46 -23.96
N MET A 77 -4.96 -8.39 -22.81
CA MET A 77 -4.59 -9.53 -21.98
C MET A 77 -5.71 -9.82 -20.97
N ASP A 78 -6.05 -11.10 -20.81
CA ASP A 78 -6.86 -11.61 -19.69
C ASP A 78 -5.92 -11.99 -18.55
N ILE A 79 -6.06 -11.34 -17.38
CA ILE A 79 -5.08 -11.50 -16.30
C ILE A 79 -5.22 -12.86 -15.59
N ALA A 80 -6.44 -13.38 -15.48
CA ALA A 80 -6.73 -14.65 -14.82
C ALA A 80 -6.21 -15.83 -15.65
N ARG A 81 -6.22 -15.69 -16.98
CA ARG A 81 -5.57 -16.62 -17.90
C ARG A 81 -4.06 -16.45 -17.89
N TYR A 82 -3.57 -15.21 -17.88
CA TYR A 82 -2.13 -14.92 -17.86
C TYR A 82 -1.47 -15.47 -16.59
N SER A 83 -2.05 -15.25 -15.40
CA SER A 83 -1.51 -15.75 -14.13
C SER A 83 -1.37 -17.27 -14.08
N LYS A 84 -2.24 -18.01 -14.78
CA LYS A 84 -2.19 -19.48 -14.90
C LYS A 84 -1.14 -19.98 -15.90
N LEU A 85 -0.73 -19.14 -16.85
CA LEU A 85 0.22 -19.48 -17.91
C LEU A 85 1.66 -19.15 -17.54
N ILE A 86 1.87 -18.27 -16.56
CA ILE A 86 3.19 -17.88 -16.09
C ILE A 86 3.81 -19.02 -15.27
N SER A 87 5.01 -19.44 -15.67
CA SER A 87 5.82 -20.37 -14.89
C SER A 87 6.46 -19.65 -13.70
N LEU A 88 6.70 -20.37 -12.59
CA LEU A 88 7.56 -19.92 -11.46
C LEU A 88 8.97 -19.44 -11.88
N LYS A 89 9.39 -19.71 -13.13
CA LYS A 89 10.69 -19.30 -13.69
C LYS A 89 10.62 -18.10 -14.64
N ASP A 90 9.42 -17.62 -14.97
CA ASP A 90 9.25 -16.47 -15.84
C ASP A 90 9.42 -15.18 -15.02
N THR A 91 10.58 -14.55 -15.20
CA THR A 91 11.03 -13.39 -14.42
C THR A 91 10.61 -12.06 -15.05
N GLY A 92 9.75 -12.08 -16.08
CA GLY A 92 9.24 -10.88 -16.74
C GLY A 92 10.19 -10.25 -17.78
N HIS A 93 11.20 -10.99 -18.26
CA HIS A 93 12.21 -10.51 -19.22
C HIS A 93 11.80 -10.74 -20.69
N ASN A 94 10.63 -10.23 -21.11
CA ASN A 94 10.26 -10.23 -22.53
C ASN A 94 10.60 -8.87 -23.18
N GLU A 95 11.69 -8.85 -23.95
CA GLU A 95 12.38 -7.65 -24.47
C GLU A 95 11.66 -6.92 -25.63
N GLN A 96 10.57 -7.46 -26.20
CA GLN A 96 9.83 -6.79 -27.28
C GLN A 96 8.68 -5.93 -26.72
N ARG A 97 8.90 -4.62 -26.49
CA ARG A 97 7.80 -3.71 -26.11
C ARG A 97 7.93 -2.30 -26.68
N GLU A 98 6.86 -1.86 -27.33
CA GLU A 98 6.51 -0.45 -27.50
C GLU A 98 5.65 -0.06 -26.28
N ALA A 99 6.28 0.53 -25.26
CA ALA A 99 5.56 0.87 -24.02
C ALA A 99 4.68 2.11 -24.22
N ARG A 100 3.40 2.01 -23.83
CA ARG A 100 2.55 3.19 -23.70
C ARG A 100 2.86 3.88 -22.38
N LEU A 101 3.33 5.12 -22.44
CA LEU A 101 3.49 5.96 -21.25
C LEU A 101 2.11 6.38 -20.71
N VAL A 102 1.88 6.13 -19.43
CA VAL A 102 0.72 6.58 -18.66
C VAL A 102 1.18 7.68 -17.70
N ASN A 103 0.60 8.86 -17.86
CA ASN A 103 0.99 10.08 -17.17
C ASN A 103 -0.21 10.87 -16.63
N GLU A 104 -1.38 10.24 -16.60
CA GLU A 104 -2.62 10.77 -16.03
C GLU A 104 -3.29 9.66 -15.22
N PRO A 105 -4.00 9.96 -14.13
CA PRO A 105 -4.71 8.96 -13.34
C PRO A 105 -5.60 8.08 -14.24
N ALA A 106 -5.54 6.76 -14.04
CA ALA A 106 -6.22 5.80 -14.91
C ALA A 106 -6.51 4.49 -14.18
N THR A 107 -7.58 3.81 -14.58
CA THR A 107 -7.78 2.37 -14.31
C THR A 107 -7.23 1.55 -15.46
N ILE A 108 -6.54 0.47 -15.16
CA ILE A 108 -6.07 -0.50 -16.17
C ILE A 108 -7.01 -1.69 -16.13
N LEU A 109 -7.64 -1.99 -17.25
CA LEU A 109 -8.60 -3.08 -17.40
C LEU A 109 -7.96 -4.24 -18.16
N ASP A 110 -8.19 -5.46 -17.72
CA ASP A 110 -7.90 -6.65 -18.51
C ASP A 110 -8.95 -6.85 -19.62
N ALA A 111 -8.75 -7.83 -20.51
CA ALA A 111 -9.63 -8.12 -21.64
C ALA A 111 -11.10 -8.41 -21.26
N SER A 112 -11.37 -8.82 -20.03
CA SER A 112 -12.72 -9.06 -19.51
C SER A 112 -13.40 -7.79 -18.98
N GLY A 113 -12.64 -6.70 -18.84
CA GLY A 113 -13.07 -5.46 -18.22
C GLY A 113 -12.82 -5.42 -16.71
N ALA A 114 -12.12 -6.40 -16.14
CA ALA A 114 -11.74 -6.38 -14.73
C ALA A 114 -10.61 -5.38 -14.50
N ILE A 115 -10.70 -4.58 -13.43
CA ILE A 115 -9.63 -3.64 -13.07
C ILE A 115 -8.47 -4.45 -12.46
N ILE A 116 -7.28 -4.32 -13.04
CA ILE A 116 -6.07 -5.03 -12.60
C ILE A 116 -5.02 -4.11 -11.98
N ALA A 117 -5.14 -2.80 -12.22
CA ALA A 117 -4.32 -1.79 -11.58
C ALA A 117 -5.04 -0.45 -11.56
N TRP A 118 -4.73 0.34 -10.54
CA TRP A 118 -5.05 1.76 -10.50
C TRP A 118 -3.74 2.53 -10.53
N TYR A 119 -3.66 3.51 -11.43
CA TYR A 119 -2.60 4.50 -11.42
C TYR A 119 -3.18 5.82 -10.93
N LEU A 120 -2.73 6.25 -9.75
CA LEU A 120 -3.26 7.40 -9.03
C LEU A 120 -2.17 8.46 -8.89
N GLN A 121 -1.86 9.15 -9.99
CA GLN A 121 -0.82 10.17 -9.97
C GLN A 121 -1.21 11.34 -9.06
N ASP A 122 -0.23 11.81 -8.29
CA ASP A 122 -0.36 12.94 -7.38
C ASP A 122 -1.46 12.68 -6.33
N ALA A 123 -1.67 11.43 -5.90
CA ALA A 123 -2.73 11.06 -4.95
C ALA A 123 -2.42 11.47 -3.51
N LEU A 124 -1.15 11.64 -3.15
CA LEU A 124 -0.75 12.14 -1.84
C LEU A 124 -0.55 13.66 -1.86
N THR A 125 -1.18 14.33 -0.89
CA THR A 125 -0.95 15.75 -0.63
C THR A 125 0.48 16.01 -0.17
N ASP A 126 0.96 17.25 -0.33
CA ASP A 126 2.29 17.67 0.13
C ASP A 126 2.52 17.39 1.62
N THR A 127 1.47 17.58 2.43
CA THR A 127 1.47 17.26 3.87
C THR A 127 1.72 15.77 4.10
N THR A 128 0.95 14.89 3.43
CA THR A 128 1.13 13.44 3.57
C THR A 128 2.51 12.99 3.07
N GLN A 129 2.98 13.54 1.95
CA GLN A 129 4.33 13.24 1.46
C GLN A 129 5.41 13.69 2.45
N LYS A 130 5.23 14.84 3.12
CA LYS A 130 6.13 15.32 4.18
C LYS A 130 6.16 14.36 5.36
N GLU A 131 5.01 13.87 5.80
CA GLU A 131 4.90 12.91 6.91
C GLU A 131 5.60 11.59 6.60
N ILE A 132 5.46 11.07 5.37
CA ILE A 132 6.22 9.90 4.93
C ILE A 132 7.72 10.16 5.03
N ARG A 133 8.19 11.33 4.56
CA ARG A 133 9.62 11.69 4.65
C ARG A 133 10.10 11.73 6.11
N GLU A 134 9.39 12.43 6.98
CA GLU A 134 9.74 12.53 8.41
C GLU A 134 9.72 11.15 9.10
N ALA A 135 8.74 10.29 8.78
CA ALA A 135 8.69 8.93 9.29
C ALA A 135 9.90 8.08 8.86
N THR A 136 10.40 8.28 7.63
CA THR A 136 11.60 7.56 7.16
C THR A 136 12.88 8.01 7.87
N GLU A 137 12.95 9.25 8.36
CA GLU A 137 14.07 9.75 9.17
C GLU A 137 14.11 9.07 10.55
N LEU A 138 12.95 8.84 11.17
CA LEU A 138 12.86 8.12 12.46
C LEU A 138 13.38 6.68 12.37
N LEU A 139 13.27 6.06 11.21
CA LEU A 139 13.76 4.70 10.98
C LEU A 139 15.27 4.64 10.75
N ALA A 140 15.93 5.78 10.57
CA ALA A 140 17.33 5.86 10.14
C ALA A 140 18.33 4.98 10.94
N PRO A 141 18.23 4.86 12.28
CA PRO A 141 19.14 4.05 13.09
C PRO A 141 18.95 2.54 12.92
N SER A 142 17.69 2.06 12.88
CA SER A 142 17.33 0.63 12.70
C SER A 142 17.75 0.08 11.33
N LEU A 143 18.06 0.99 10.41
CA LEU A 143 18.13 0.74 8.98
C LEU A 143 19.53 0.63 8.38
N LYS A 144 20.61 1.00 9.08
CA LYS A 144 22.00 0.84 8.55
C LYS A 144 22.39 -0.63 8.30
N LYS A 145 21.61 -1.59 8.81
CA LYS A 145 21.86 -3.03 8.72
C LYS A 145 21.16 -3.72 7.53
N SER A 146 20.33 -3.02 6.75
CA SER A 146 19.51 -3.65 5.69
C SER A 146 20.26 -3.90 4.38
N VAL A 147 21.37 -3.20 4.14
CA VAL A 147 22.16 -3.32 2.92
C VAL A 147 23.34 -4.26 3.16
N ARG A 148 23.57 -5.18 2.22
CA ARG A 148 24.60 -6.23 2.30
C ARG A 148 25.45 -6.22 1.04
N ALA A 149 26.77 -6.37 1.19
CA ALA A 149 27.71 -6.48 0.07
C ALA A 149 27.32 -7.61 -0.92
N TYR A 150 26.84 -8.73 -0.38
CA TYR A 150 26.38 -9.90 -1.14
C TYR A 150 24.99 -10.34 -0.66
N GLY A 151 23.99 -9.51 -0.96
CA GLY A 151 22.57 -9.77 -0.66
C GLY A 151 21.81 -10.39 -1.83
N ASN A 152 20.56 -10.79 -1.56
CA ASN A 152 19.56 -11.04 -2.61
C ASN A 152 19.12 -9.71 -3.26
N TRP A 153 18.23 -9.76 -4.24
CA TRP A 153 17.77 -8.55 -4.95
C TRP A 153 17.12 -7.47 -4.04
N ARG A 154 16.70 -7.81 -2.81
CA ARG A 154 16.16 -6.85 -1.84
C ARG A 154 17.25 -6.15 -1.01
N THR A 155 18.42 -6.77 -0.85
CA THR A 155 19.46 -6.34 0.10
C THR A 155 20.83 -6.09 -0.53
N ASN A 156 21.01 -6.45 -1.81
CA ASN A 156 22.28 -6.32 -2.52
C ASN A 156 22.67 -4.85 -2.71
N GLN A 157 23.83 -4.46 -2.18
CA GLN A 157 24.37 -3.10 -2.24
C GLN A 157 24.50 -2.54 -3.68
N LYS A 158 24.63 -3.39 -4.70
CA LYS A 158 24.69 -2.96 -6.11
C LYS A 158 23.38 -2.35 -6.63
N LEU A 159 22.26 -2.67 -6.00
CA LEU A 159 20.94 -2.16 -6.37
C LEU A 159 20.58 -0.87 -5.64
N PHE A 160 21.45 -0.39 -4.74
CA PHE A 160 21.27 0.88 -4.07
C PHE A 160 22.24 1.91 -4.62
N ASN A 161 21.80 3.16 -4.74
CA ASN A 161 22.70 4.24 -5.12
C ASN A 161 23.70 4.49 -3.98
N GLN A 162 24.98 4.23 -4.24
CA GLN A 162 26.06 4.31 -3.25
C GLN A 162 26.71 5.68 -3.15
N GLY A 163 26.35 6.64 -4.02
CA GLY A 163 27.12 7.86 -4.15
C GLY A 163 26.36 8.97 -4.86
N SER A 164 25.65 9.76 -4.08
CA SER A 164 25.76 11.22 -4.16
C SER A 164 25.41 11.76 -2.78
N GLU A 165 26.33 12.52 -2.19
CA GLU A 165 26.09 13.25 -0.94
C GLU A 165 24.87 14.19 -1.05
N ASP A 166 24.50 14.56 -2.28
CA ASP A 166 23.37 15.42 -2.64
C ASP A 166 21.97 14.79 -2.51
N VAL A 167 21.83 13.46 -2.42
CA VAL A 167 20.48 12.86 -2.47
C VAL A 167 19.82 12.75 -1.10
N GLY A 168 20.53 12.88 0.04
CA GLY A 168 19.91 12.93 1.38
C GLY A 168 19.07 11.70 1.81
N ALA A 169 18.94 10.64 1.00
CA ALA A 169 18.28 9.39 1.39
C ALA A 169 19.33 8.32 1.56
N THR A 170 19.42 7.78 2.76
CA THR A 170 20.22 6.60 2.99
C THR A 170 19.56 5.39 2.30
N PRO A 171 20.34 4.53 1.61
CA PRO A 171 19.92 3.20 1.14
C PRO A 171 19.27 2.33 2.23
N ARG A 172 18.01 1.94 2.04
CA ARG A 172 17.17 1.35 3.11
C ARG A 172 16.14 0.35 2.56
N CYS A 173 15.93 -0.78 3.24
CA CYS A 173 14.78 -1.67 3.02
C CYS A 173 14.34 -2.25 4.37
N ILE A 174 13.12 -1.94 4.81
CA ILE A 174 12.52 -2.49 6.05
C ILE A 174 11.10 -2.94 5.79
N ASN A 175 10.73 -4.04 6.44
CA ASN A 175 9.36 -4.47 6.57
C ASN A 175 8.90 -4.20 8.01
N LEU A 176 7.74 -3.56 8.13
CA LEU A 176 7.01 -3.35 9.37
C LEU A 176 5.75 -4.21 9.31
N SER A 177 5.47 -4.94 10.36
CA SER A 177 4.26 -5.76 10.46
C SER A 177 3.94 -6.06 11.92
N PRO A 178 2.68 -5.86 12.36
CA PRO A 178 2.22 -6.26 13.69
C PRO A 178 2.10 -7.79 13.83
N ALA A 179 1.98 -8.52 12.71
CA ALA A 179 1.82 -9.97 12.69
C ALA A 179 2.36 -10.53 11.36
N TRP A 180 3.55 -11.11 11.43
CA TRP A 180 4.33 -11.59 10.29
C TRP A 180 4.73 -13.05 10.50
N PHE A 181 4.49 -13.88 9.48
CA PHE A 181 5.09 -15.21 9.43
C PHE A 181 6.55 -15.06 8.98
N GLN A 182 7.50 -15.41 9.85
CA GLN A 182 8.92 -15.27 9.51
C GLN A 182 9.25 -16.09 8.25
N GLN A 183 10.01 -15.49 7.34
CA GLN A 183 10.33 -16.10 6.05
C GLN A 183 10.97 -17.48 6.27
N GLY A 184 10.41 -18.52 5.65
CA GLY A 184 10.84 -19.90 5.83
C GLY A 184 10.18 -20.67 6.99
N HIS A 185 9.34 -20.00 7.80
CA HIS A 185 8.60 -20.60 8.92
C HIS A 185 7.07 -20.56 8.74
N GLU A 186 6.60 -20.35 7.50
CA GLU A 186 5.19 -20.12 7.13
C GLU A 186 4.22 -21.23 7.59
N ASN A 187 4.73 -22.44 7.91
CA ASN A 187 3.90 -23.61 8.24
C ASN A 187 4.05 -24.12 9.68
N VAL A 188 4.83 -23.46 10.56
CA VAL A 188 5.22 -24.05 11.87
C VAL A 188 5.09 -23.09 13.05
N SER A 189 5.13 -21.78 12.84
CA SER A 189 5.11 -20.79 13.92
C SER A 189 3.92 -19.83 13.85
N ASP A 190 3.47 -19.39 15.02
CA ASP A 190 2.53 -18.27 15.13
C ASP A 190 3.12 -17.00 14.50
N PRO A 191 2.27 -16.11 13.95
CA PRO A 191 2.75 -14.84 13.44
C PRO A 191 3.27 -13.97 14.58
N GLU A 192 4.40 -13.31 14.35
CA GLU A 192 5.03 -12.43 15.33
C GLU A 192 5.15 -11.00 14.82
N VAL A 193 5.27 -10.05 15.74
CA VAL A 193 5.66 -8.68 15.42
C VAL A 193 7.01 -8.70 14.69
N SER A 194 7.12 -8.02 13.56
CA SER A 194 8.37 -7.89 12.80
C SER A 194 9.52 -7.37 13.69
N ALA A 195 10.75 -7.83 13.44
CA ALA A 195 11.92 -7.41 14.22
C ALA A 195 12.10 -5.88 14.25
N SER A 196 11.73 -5.19 13.17
CA SER A 196 11.76 -3.73 13.02
C SER A 196 10.86 -3.00 14.02
N LEU A 197 9.81 -3.67 14.53
CA LEU A 197 8.84 -3.12 15.47
C LEU A 197 9.10 -3.55 16.93
N LYS A 198 10.10 -4.41 17.21
CA LYS A 198 10.43 -4.86 18.58
C LYS A 198 11.28 -3.85 19.39
N GLY A 199 11.47 -2.62 18.90
CA GLY A 199 12.36 -1.60 19.48
C GLY A 199 11.63 -0.36 20.04
N PRO A 200 12.31 0.47 20.87
CA PRO A 200 11.67 1.59 21.59
C PRO A 200 11.13 2.71 20.68
N SER A 201 11.67 2.85 19.46
CA SER A 201 11.21 3.84 18.47
C SER A 201 9.97 3.39 17.69
N CYS A 202 9.54 2.12 17.82
CA CYS A 202 8.44 1.52 17.08
C CYS A 202 7.16 2.35 17.17
N LYS A 203 6.74 2.70 18.39
CA LYS A 203 5.54 3.52 18.62
C LYS A 203 5.58 4.87 17.91
N ASN A 204 6.74 5.53 17.89
CA ASN A 204 6.88 6.82 17.20
C ASN A 204 6.80 6.66 15.69
N ILE A 205 7.41 5.60 15.15
CA ILE A 205 7.34 5.27 13.73
C ILE A 205 5.90 4.96 13.32
N LEU A 206 5.22 4.06 14.06
CA LEU A 206 3.84 3.66 13.76
C LEU A 206 2.88 4.87 13.79
N LYS A 207 3.06 5.78 14.74
CA LYS A 207 2.31 7.05 14.77
C LYS A 207 2.64 7.94 13.57
N ALA A 208 3.90 8.06 13.18
CA ALA A 208 4.32 8.91 12.07
C ALA A 208 3.80 8.40 10.70
N ILE A 209 3.68 7.08 10.53
CA ILE A 209 3.11 6.48 9.30
C ILE A 209 1.60 6.34 9.32
N ALA A 210 0.93 6.65 10.44
CA ALA A 210 -0.48 6.32 10.64
C ALA A 210 -1.39 6.97 9.60
N ARG A 211 -1.21 8.28 9.34
CA ARG A 211 -2.02 9.00 8.35
C ARG A 211 -1.76 8.51 6.92
N PRO A 212 -0.50 8.40 6.43
CA PRO A 212 -0.23 7.78 5.14
C PRO A 212 -0.84 6.37 4.97
N ALA A 213 -0.75 5.54 6.02
CA ALA A 213 -1.32 4.19 6.02
C ALA A 213 -2.85 4.18 5.95
N ALA A 214 -3.51 5.12 6.66
CA ALA A 214 -4.95 5.28 6.63
C ALA A 214 -5.43 5.75 5.25
N ILE A 215 -4.70 6.67 4.61
CA ILE A 215 -4.99 7.14 3.24
C ILE A 215 -4.87 6.00 2.23
N ALA A 216 -3.80 5.20 2.30
CA ALA A 216 -3.65 4.02 1.44
C ALA A 216 -4.81 3.02 1.64
N SER A 217 -5.21 2.78 2.89
CA SER A 217 -6.36 1.93 3.20
C SER A 217 -7.68 2.51 2.69
N ALA A 218 -7.85 3.83 2.75
CA ALA A 218 -9.01 4.52 2.22
C ALA A 218 -9.11 4.39 0.69
N ALA A 219 -7.97 4.46 -0.01
CA ALA A 219 -7.91 4.16 -1.43
C ALA A 219 -8.36 2.71 -1.69
N LEU A 220 -7.85 1.74 -0.94
CA LEU A 220 -8.21 0.33 -1.10
C LEU A 220 -9.72 0.10 -0.92
N ARG A 221 -10.36 0.79 0.02
CA ARG A 221 -11.81 0.67 0.23
C ARG A 221 -12.62 1.03 -1.01
N VAL A 222 -12.14 1.97 -1.82
CA VAL A 222 -12.78 2.35 -3.09
C VAL A 222 -12.37 1.40 -4.22
N MET A 223 -11.07 1.09 -4.32
CA MET A 223 -10.50 0.32 -5.43
C MET A 223 -10.86 -1.17 -5.37
N HIS A 224 -10.90 -1.74 -4.16
CA HIS A 224 -11.14 -3.16 -3.92
C HIS A 224 -11.81 -3.38 -2.53
N PRO A 225 -13.11 -3.08 -2.37
CA PRO A 225 -13.81 -3.14 -1.08
C PRO A 225 -13.69 -4.50 -0.36
N GLU A 226 -13.75 -5.61 -1.10
CA GLU A 226 -13.66 -6.95 -0.51
C GLU A 226 -12.33 -7.20 0.21
N GLN A 227 -11.21 -6.84 -0.42
CA GLN A 227 -9.88 -6.93 0.17
C GLN A 227 -9.72 -5.98 1.37
N TYR A 228 -10.28 -4.77 1.29
CA TYR A 228 -10.30 -3.85 2.41
C TYR A 228 -10.99 -4.46 3.64
N TRP A 229 -12.20 -5.01 3.46
CA TRP A 229 -12.94 -5.62 4.57
C TRP A 229 -12.25 -6.88 5.11
N ALA A 230 -11.67 -7.70 4.23
CA ALA A 230 -10.89 -8.86 4.63
C ALA A 230 -9.66 -8.46 5.47
N GLY A 231 -8.93 -7.41 5.07
CA GLY A 231 -7.80 -6.88 5.82
C GLY A 231 -8.19 -6.32 7.19
N LEU A 232 -9.27 -5.53 7.23
CA LEU A 232 -9.82 -4.97 8.46
C LEU A 232 -10.24 -6.07 9.45
N GLN A 233 -10.97 -7.08 8.97
CA GLN A 233 -11.37 -8.23 9.78
C GLN A 233 -10.16 -9.03 10.27
N THR A 234 -9.17 -9.23 9.41
CA THR A 234 -7.92 -9.94 9.77
C THR A 234 -7.22 -9.25 10.93
N LEU A 235 -7.03 -7.93 10.88
CA LEU A 235 -6.36 -7.18 11.96
C LEU A 235 -7.18 -7.15 13.25
N SER A 236 -8.51 -7.07 13.15
CA SER A 236 -9.40 -7.21 14.30
C SER A 236 -9.22 -8.57 14.98
N ASN A 237 -9.19 -9.64 14.20
CA ASN A 237 -9.00 -11.00 14.70
C ASN A 237 -7.62 -11.23 15.30
N LEU A 238 -6.57 -10.63 14.72
CA LEU A 238 -5.22 -10.66 15.29
C LEU A 238 -5.17 -10.08 16.70
N GLY A 239 -5.99 -9.06 17.00
CA GLY A 239 -6.13 -8.54 18.36
C GLY A 239 -6.65 -9.58 19.36
N HIS A 240 -7.68 -10.34 18.96
CA HIS A 240 -8.22 -11.41 19.80
C HIS A 240 -7.22 -12.55 19.98
N ILE A 241 -6.50 -12.93 18.92
CA ILE A 241 -5.45 -13.95 18.98
C ILE A 241 -4.31 -13.52 19.91
N ALA A 242 -3.91 -12.25 19.83
CA ALA A 242 -2.84 -11.73 20.66
C ALA A 242 -3.16 -11.79 22.16
N VAL A 243 -4.42 -11.53 22.53
CA VAL A 243 -4.90 -11.67 23.91
C VAL A 243 -4.96 -13.14 24.33
N SER A 244 -5.50 -14.01 23.47
CA SER A 244 -5.68 -15.44 23.82
C SER A 244 -4.35 -16.18 23.96
N LYS A 245 -3.31 -15.73 23.25
CA LYS A 245 -1.96 -16.33 23.26
C LYS A 245 -0.94 -15.58 24.14
N ASP A 246 -1.37 -14.56 24.88
CA ASP A 246 -0.50 -13.72 25.72
C ASP A 246 0.74 -13.19 24.95
N LEU A 247 0.49 -12.55 23.80
CA LEU A 247 1.53 -11.99 22.93
C LEU A 247 1.67 -10.48 23.13
N PRO A 248 2.36 -9.98 24.18
CA PRO A 248 2.26 -8.58 24.61
C PRO A 248 2.70 -7.55 23.56
N GLN A 249 3.59 -7.91 22.64
CA GLN A 249 4.09 -7.00 21.61
C GLN A 249 3.07 -6.74 20.49
N MET A 250 2.21 -7.72 20.18
CA MET A 250 1.28 -7.63 19.06
C MET A 250 0.16 -6.60 19.30
N PRO A 251 -0.53 -6.56 20.47
CA PRO A 251 -1.51 -5.54 20.78
C PRO A 251 -0.91 -4.14 20.82
N GLU A 252 0.34 -3.99 21.28
CA GLU A 252 1.04 -2.70 21.27
C GLU A 252 1.27 -2.21 19.85
N ALA A 253 1.72 -3.08 18.94
CA ALA A 253 1.88 -2.72 17.53
C ALA A 253 0.53 -2.41 16.87
N LEU A 254 -0.48 -3.27 17.08
CA LEU A 254 -1.83 -3.09 16.52
C LEU A 254 -2.52 -1.81 17.00
N GLN A 255 -2.24 -1.36 18.24
CA GLN A 255 -2.79 -0.11 18.77
C GLN A 255 -2.49 1.09 17.87
N TYR A 256 -1.30 1.15 17.25
CA TYR A 256 -0.86 2.25 16.38
C TYR A 256 -0.87 1.88 14.90
N TRP A 257 -1.28 0.67 14.54
CA TRP A 257 -1.30 0.21 13.15
C TRP A 257 -2.55 0.73 12.43
N ALA A 258 -2.34 1.71 11.54
CA ALA A 258 -3.41 2.39 10.81
C ALA A 258 -3.52 1.93 9.34
N SER A 259 -3.21 0.66 9.06
CA SER A 259 -3.35 0.07 7.72
C SER A 259 -4.25 -1.14 7.78
N VAL A 260 -5.06 -1.41 6.75
CA VAL A 260 -5.76 -2.70 6.59
C VAL A 260 -4.84 -3.81 6.04
N PHE A 261 -3.67 -3.45 5.55
CA PHE A 261 -2.61 -4.41 5.23
C PHE A 261 -1.89 -4.80 6.51
N ASN A 262 -1.52 -6.07 6.67
CA ASN A 262 -0.71 -6.51 7.82
C ASN A 262 0.79 -6.20 7.65
N THR A 263 1.20 -5.57 6.54
CA THR A 263 2.60 -5.32 6.22
C THR A 263 2.76 -3.97 5.53
N LEU A 264 3.82 -3.25 5.89
CA LEU A 264 4.32 -2.09 5.18
C LEU A 264 5.80 -2.29 4.87
N SER A 265 6.18 -2.14 3.60
CA SER A 265 7.58 -2.17 3.16
C SER A 265 8.05 -0.76 2.82
N ILE A 266 9.15 -0.34 3.43
CA ILE A 266 9.80 0.94 3.15
C ILE A 266 11.06 0.67 2.36
N ILE A 267 11.08 1.13 1.11
CA ILE A 267 12.20 0.98 0.19
C ILE A 267 12.72 2.38 -0.12
N SER A 268 13.99 2.65 0.22
CA SER A 268 14.62 3.93 -0.09
C SER A 268 15.88 3.71 -0.90
N ASN A 269 15.99 4.50 -1.97
CA ASN A 269 17.19 4.61 -2.79
C ASN A 269 17.68 3.24 -3.34
N ARG A 270 16.72 2.41 -3.76
CA ARG A 270 16.93 1.08 -4.33
C ARG A 270 16.24 0.98 -5.68
N GLU A 271 16.97 0.55 -6.70
CA GLU A 271 16.38 0.10 -7.95
C GLU A 271 15.80 -1.30 -7.76
N THR A 272 14.54 -1.48 -8.13
CA THR A 272 13.89 -2.77 -8.08
C THR A 272 14.02 -3.43 -9.45
N PRO A 273 14.81 -4.51 -9.60
CA PRO A 273 14.91 -5.21 -10.87
C PRO A 273 13.58 -5.85 -11.24
N ASN A 274 13.44 -6.24 -12.51
CA ASN A 274 12.30 -7.01 -12.98
C ASN A 274 12.14 -8.27 -12.13
N HIS A 275 10.95 -8.40 -11.53
CA HIS A 275 10.56 -9.54 -10.72
C HIS A 275 9.03 -9.65 -10.74
N GLN A 276 8.54 -10.76 -10.21
CA GLN A 276 7.12 -10.99 -9.97
C GLN A 276 6.97 -11.51 -8.54
N ASP A 277 5.93 -11.06 -7.85
CA ASP A 277 5.57 -11.58 -6.53
C ASP A 277 4.61 -12.76 -6.69
N HIS A 278 5.18 -13.97 -6.71
CA HIS A 278 4.46 -15.22 -6.98
C HIS A 278 3.61 -15.73 -5.81
N MET A 279 3.67 -15.09 -4.65
CA MET A 279 2.95 -15.51 -3.43
C MET A 279 1.65 -14.73 -3.20
N SER A 280 1.32 -13.78 -4.10
CA SER A 280 0.06 -13.04 -4.03
C SER A 280 -1.03 -13.75 -4.82
N ILE A 281 -2.28 -13.50 -4.43
CA ILE A 281 -3.47 -13.91 -5.16
C ILE A 281 -3.69 -12.87 -6.27
N ALA A 282 -3.97 -13.32 -7.51
CA ALA A 282 -4.00 -12.45 -8.69
C ALA A 282 -5.02 -11.31 -8.60
N GLU A 283 -6.09 -11.52 -7.83
CA GLU A 283 -7.17 -10.58 -7.60
C GLU A 283 -6.84 -9.53 -6.51
N CYS A 284 -5.82 -9.77 -5.68
CA CYS A 284 -5.44 -8.84 -4.61
C CYS A 284 -4.52 -7.73 -5.11
N PHE A 285 -4.69 -6.53 -4.57
CA PHE A 285 -3.84 -5.38 -4.82
C PHE A 285 -2.83 -5.17 -3.70
N ASP A 286 -1.61 -4.82 -4.10
CA ASP A 286 -0.67 -4.10 -3.27
C ASP A 286 -0.77 -2.60 -3.57
N ILE A 287 -0.44 -1.76 -2.59
CA ILE A 287 -0.36 -0.31 -2.78
C ILE A 287 1.10 0.12 -2.71
N LEU A 288 1.58 0.71 -3.81
CA LEU A 288 2.90 1.32 -3.90
C LEU A 288 2.74 2.83 -3.92
N THR A 289 3.49 3.51 -3.05
CA THR A 289 3.58 4.97 -3.01
C THR A 289 5.03 5.40 -2.84
N THR A 290 5.30 6.64 -3.20
CA THR A 290 6.62 7.23 -3.15
C THR A 290 6.52 8.69 -2.74
N ALA A 291 7.42 9.12 -1.87
CA ALA A 291 7.40 10.44 -1.28
C ALA A 291 8.82 10.99 -1.17
N ARG A 292 9.22 11.79 -2.15
CA ARG A 292 10.50 12.48 -2.17
C ARG A 292 10.57 13.59 -3.22
N ASN A 293 11.57 14.44 -3.10
CA ASN A 293 11.80 15.47 -4.11
C ASN A 293 12.61 14.85 -5.26
N TYR A 294 11.92 14.24 -6.21
CA TYR A 294 12.50 13.84 -7.49
C TYR A 294 11.48 14.02 -8.61
N SER A 295 11.97 14.07 -9.85
CA SER A 295 11.15 14.15 -11.06
C SER A 295 11.62 13.14 -12.09
N ASN A 296 10.72 12.74 -12.99
CA ASN A 296 11.01 11.88 -14.14
C ASN A 296 11.39 10.44 -13.77
N ALA A 297 11.01 9.96 -12.59
CA ALA A 297 11.11 8.54 -12.31
C ALA A 297 10.09 7.77 -13.16
N ARG A 298 10.43 6.52 -13.48
CA ARG A 298 9.62 5.66 -14.33
C ARG A 298 9.42 4.32 -13.64
N MET A 299 8.20 3.81 -13.69
CA MET A 299 7.90 2.45 -13.29
C MET A 299 7.47 1.70 -14.55
N THR A 300 8.30 0.76 -14.98
CA THR A 300 7.98 -0.09 -16.14
C THR A 300 7.23 -1.32 -15.67
N MET A 301 6.09 -1.58 -16.30
CA MET A 301 5.46 -2.89 -16.30
C MET A 301 5.67 -3.50 -17.70
N PRO A 302 6.71 -4.34 -17.85
CA PRO A 302 6.69 -5.49 -18.76
C PRO A 302 5.42 -6.33 -18.44
N SER A 303 5.15 -7.52 -18.92
CA SER A 303 3.77 -8.09 -18.88
C SER A 303 2.62 -7.19 -19.45
N LEU A 304 2.27 -6.02 -18.89
CA LEU A 304 1.21 -5.07 -19.30
C LEU A 304 1.52 -4.13 -20.48
N GLN A 305 2.79 -3.86 -20.76
CA GLN A 305 3.29 -2.99 -21.87
C GLN A 305 3.05 -1.51 -21.56
N LEU A 306 3.14 -1.21 -20.28
CA LEU A 306 2.88 0.12 -19.74
C LEU A 306 4.14 0.63 -19.07
N GLU A 307 4.37 1.91 -19.21
CA GLU A 307 5.32 2.65 -18.41
C GLU A 307 4.55 3.75 -17.69
N PHE A 308 4.79 3.92 -16.39
CA PHE A 308 4.11 4.92 -15.59
C PHE A 308 5.10 6.03 -15.21
N LYS A 309 4.64 7.29 -15.26
CA LYS A 309 5.38 8.40 -14.68
C LYS A 309 5.36 8.29 -13.15
N TYR A 310 6.44 7.79 -12.56
CA TYR A 310 6.47 7.37 -11.16
C TYR A 310 6.98 8.46 -10.21
N ASN A 311 6.50 9.69 -10.40
CA ASN A 311 6.82 10.84 -9.55
C ASN A 311 6.29 10.64 -8.11
N SER A 312 6.74 11.48 -7.18
CA SER A 312 6.20 11.47 -5.82
C SER A 312 4.79 12.03 -5.76
N GLY A 313 3.95 11.41 -4.92
CA GLY A 313 2.52 11.69 -4.88
C GLY A 313 1.70 10.52 -5.39
#